data_AF-L2FVJ6-F1
#
_entry.id   AF-L2FVJ6-F1
#
_cell.length_a   1.000
_cell.length_b   1.000
_cell.length_c   1.000
_cell.angle_alpha   90.00
_cell.angle_beta   90.00
_cell.angle_gamma   90.00
#
_symmetry.space_group_name_H-M   'P 1'
#
loop_
_entity.id
_entity.type
_entity.pdbx_description
1 polymer ?
#
loop_
_entity_poly.entity_id
_entity_poly.type
_entity_poly.pdbx_seq_one_letter_code
_entity_poly.pdbx_strand_id
1 'polypeptide(L)'
;MNHGYVLASIARVGSLPFAEWTRHAHGDTAPETALVECLDGRVRENIRKRWHPFHAAEYMFVKTFMPHYILRYNGDNVDMRHQVESRCPFLDHHLTEYVNNIPPALKIQYHHGTKSWREKHILREAVKPFVTDEIYNMSKKAYMGPRKFWVGGPLWQKVTELVTKENVQELGFVDWQAAEEAVKRAFEEQDALSLRRAITVAQFVVLGKGFGVKKAVPGQ
;
A
#
# COMPACT_ATOMS: atom_id res chain seq x y z
N MET A 1 18.76 -2.17 -10.19
CA MET A 1 18.05 -1.14 -9.40
C MET A 1 16.56 -1.34 -9.58
N ASN A 2 15.87 -2.08 -8.71
CA ASN A 2 14.44 -2.40 -8.90
C ASN A 2 13.64 -2.52 -7.58
N HIS A 3 14.01 -1.71 -6.58
CA HIS A 3 13.38 -1.73 -5.25
C HIS A 3 12.90 -0.34 -4.79
N GLY A 4 12.45 0.49 -5.73
CA GLY A 4 11.69 1.71 -5.42
C GLY A 4 10.23 1.36 -5.14
N TYR A 5 9.93 0.98 -3.89
CA TYR A 5 8.72 0.28 -3.43
C TYR A 5 7.36 1.00 -3.61
N VAL A 6 7.31 2.25 -4.06
CA VAL A 6 6.03 2.99 -4.18
C VAL A 6 5.30 2.64 -5.48
N LEU A 7 5.96 2.78 -6.63
CA LEU A 7 5.34 2.54 -7.95
C LEU A 7 5.04 1.05 -8.18
N ALA A 8 5.93 0.14 -7.76
CA ALA A 8 5.70 -1.30 -7.84
C ALA A 8 4.48 -1.77 -7.02
N SER A 9 4.07 -1.01 -6.01
CA SER A 9 2.86 -1.29 -5.21
C SER A 9 1.59 -0.77 -5.89
N ILE A 10 1.71 0.27 -6.72
CA ILE A 10 0.60 0.93 -7.43
C ILE A 10 0.16 0.13 -8.67
N ALA A 11 1.11 -0.47 -9.39
CA ALA A 11 0.84 -1.42 -10.48
C ALA A 11 -0.11 -2.57 -10.05
N ARG A 12 -0.15 -2.91 -8.76
CA ARG A 12 -1.04 -3.95 -8.22
C ARG A 12 -2.52 -3.56 -8.22
N VAL A 13 -2.84 -2.26 -8.26
CA VAL A 13 -4.22 -1.76 -8.36
C VAL A 13 -4.81 -2.06 -9.74
N GLY A 14 -4.00 -1.97 -10.80
CA GLY A 14 -4.42 -2.34 -12.17
C GLY A 14 -4.64 -3.84 -12.39
N SER A 15 -4.44 -4.67 -11.36
CA SER A 15 -4.52 -6.13 -11.44
C SER A 15 -5.82 -6.71 -10.89
N LEU A 16 -6.82 -5.88 -10.58
CA LEU A 16 -8.11 -6.33 -10.08
C LEU A 16 -8.94 -7.01 -11.20
N PRO A 17 -9.85 -7.94 -10.85
CA PRO A 17 -10.66 -8.68 -11.82
C PRO A 17 -11.82 -7.83 -12.35
N PHE A 18 -11.50 -6.68 -12.97
CA PHE A 18 -12.52 -5.80 -13.55
C PHE A 18 -13.08 -6.39 -14.85
N ALA A 19 -14.39 -6.17 -15.07
CA ALA A 19 -15.06 -6.56 -16.29
C ALA A 19 -14.47 -5.81 -17.50
N GLU A 20 -14.44 -6.45 -18.67
CA GLU A 20 -13.79 -5.91 -19.87
C GLU A 20 -14.29 -4.51 -20.27
N TRP A 21 -15.60 -4.28 -20.16
CA TRP A 21 -16.23 -3.00 -20.51
C TRP A 21 -15.68 -1.81 -19.70
N THR A 22 -15.21 -2.04 -18.47
CA THR A 22 -14.66 -0.98 -17.61
C THR A 22 -13.36 -0.39 -18.17
N ARG A 23 -12.57 -1.20 -18.87
CA ARG A 23 -11.33 -0.75 -19.53
C ARG A 23 -11.64 0.20 -20.68
N HIS A 24 -12.69 -0.08 -21.44
CA HIS A 24 -13.15 0.78 -22.53
C HIS A 24 -13.76 2.10 -22.02
N ALA A 25 -14.42 2.08 -20.86
CA ALA A 25 -15.07 3.27 -20.30
C ALA A 25 -14.08 4.26 -19.66
N HIS A 26 -12.99 3.79 -19.06
CA HIS A 26 -12.07 4.64 -18.28
C HIS A 26 -10.65 4.75 -18.85
N GLY A 27 -10.37 4.07 -19.97
CA GLY A 27 -9.09 4.09 -20.67
C GLY A 27 -7.96 3.39 -19.91
N ASP A 28 -6.89 3.05 -20.63
CA ASP A 28 -5.68 2.42 -20.06
C ASP A 28 -4.76 3.46 -19.42
N THR A 29 -5.28 4.29 -18.51
CA THR A 29 -4.43 5.21 -17.76
C THR A 29 -3.58 4.39 -16.81
N ALA A 30 -2.27 4.38 -17.03
CA ALA A 30 -1.32 3.75 -16.13
C ALA A 30 -1.54 4.28 -14.70
N PRO A 31 -1.74 3.42 -13.68
CA PRO A 31 -1.99 3.85 -12.31
C PRO A 31 -0.93 4.83 -11.75
N GLU A 32 0.29 4.74 -12.26
CA GLU A 32 1.39 5.66 -11.97
C GLU A 32 1.11 7.07 -12.48
N THR A 33 0.54 7.20 -13.69
CA THR A 33 0.14 8.49 -14.28
C THR A 33 -0.96 9.12 -13.46
N ALA A 34 -2.01 8.36 -13.13
CA ALA A 34 -3.11 8.84 -12.29
C ALA A 34 -2.60 9.34 -10.93
N LEU A 35 -1.66 8.61 -10.30
CA LEU A 35 -1.05 9.07 -9.05
C LEU A 35 -0.32 10.40 -9.22
N VAL A 36 0.51 10.54 -10.27
CA VAL A 36 1.28 11.76 -10.50
C VAL A 36 0.34 12.94 -10.81
N GLU A 37 -0.77 12.71 -11.50
CA GLU A 37 -1.78 13.73 -11.79
C GLU A 37 -2.50 14.24 -10.54
N CYS A 38 -2.64 13.41 -9.50
CA CYS A 38 -3.16 13.85 -8.20
C CYS A 38 -2.24 14.84 -7.47
N LEU A 39 -0.98 15.00 -7.88
CA LEU A 39 -0.05 15.95 -7.26
C LEU A 39 -0.28 17.38 -7.79
N ASP A 40 -0.27 18.35 -6.88
CA ASP A 40 -0.28 19.79 -7.20
C ASP A 40 0.77 20.11 -8.27
N GLY A 41 0.41 20.98 -9.23
CA GLY A 41 1.33 21.47 -10.27
C GLY A 41 2.65 22.03 -9.70
N ARG A 42 2.61 22.73 -8.56
CA ARG A 42 3.81 23.23 -7.87
C ARG A 42 4.70 22.10 -7.38
N VAL A 43 4.10 21.04 -6.85
CA VAL A 43 4.83 19.84 -6.40
C VAL A 43 5.46 19.13 -7.59
N ARG A 44 4.71 18.95 -8.69
CA ARG A 44 5.22 18.35 -9.93
C ARG A 44 6.40 19.15 -10.50
N GLU A 45 6.33 20.47 -10.50
CA GLU A 45 7.43 21.32 -10.93
C GLU A 45 8.67 21.17 -10.03
N ASN A 46 8.48 21.18 -8.71
CA ASN A 46 9.58 20.98 -7.77
C ASN A 46 10.24 19.61 -7.93
N ILE A 47 9.45 18.54 -8.08
CA ILE A 47 9.97 17.18 -8.35
C ILE A 47 10.82 17.17 -9.63
N ARG A 48 10.38 17.85 -10.69
CA ARG A 48 11.09 17.88 -11.98
C ARG A 48 12.36 18.72 -11.98
N LYS A 49 12.34 19.88 -11.31
CA LYS A 49 13.37 20.91 -11.48
C LYS A 49 14.25 21.17 -10.26
N ARG A 50 13.81 20.80 -9.05
CA ARG A 50 14.43 21.28 -7.81
C ARG A 50 14.79 20.17 -6.82
N TRP A 51 13.87 19.24 -6.57
CA TRP A 51 14.04 18.25 -5.52
C TRP A 51 14.99 17.14 -5.96
N HIS A 52 15.85 16.72 -5.03
CA HIS A 52 16.61 15.50 -5.20
C HIS A 52 15.64 14.30 -5.36
N PRO A 53 15.91 13.32 -6.24
CA PRO A 53 15.01 12.18 -6.48
C PRO A 53 14.60 11.44 -5.20
N PHE A 54 15.50 11.37 -4.21
CA PHE A 54 15.19 10.82 -2.89
C PHE A 54 14.07 11.57 -2.16
N HIS A 55 14.11 12.91 -2.13
CA HIS A 55 13.09 13.72 -1.49
C HIS A 55 11.74 13.64 -2.23
N ALA A 56 11.78 13.53 -3.57
CA ALA A 56 10.57 13.27 -4.36
C ALA A 56 9.93 11.92 -3.98
N ALA A 57 10.73 10.86 -3.83
CA ALA A 57 10.25 9.55 -3.39
C ALA A 57 9.69 9.57 -1.96
N GLU A 58 10.36 10.25 -1.02
CA GLU A 58 9.87 10.46 0.35
C GLU A 58 8.51 11.20 0.34
N TYR A 59 8.41 12.29 -0.41
CA TYR A 59 7.18 13.06 -0.54
C TYR A 59 6.02 12.21 -1.09
N MET A 60 6.27 11.47 -2.18
CA MET A 60 5.27 10.57 -2.75
C MET A 60 4.81 9.53 -1.71
N PHE A 61 5.73 8.92 -0.96
CA PHE A 61 5.39 7.95 0.06
C PHE A 61 4.54 8.58 1.18
N VAL A 62 4.92 9.77 1.66
CA VAL A 62 4.20 10.49 2.73
C VAL A 62 2.81 10.94 2.28
N LYS A 63 2.61 11.29 1.01
CA LYS A 63 1.29 11.74 0.50
C LYS A 63 0.37 10.62 0.05
N THR A 64 0.89 9.42 -0.16
CA THR A 64 0.11 8.31 -0.73
C THR A 64 0.02 7.13 0.23
N PHE A 65 1.14 6.47 0.50
CA PHE A 65 1.17 5.23 1.26
C PHE A 65 1.02 5.45 2.78
N MET A 66 1.69 6.48 3.32
CA MET A 66 1.69 6.74 4.76
C MET A 66 0.30 6.99 5.36
N PRO A 67 -0.52 7.95 4.87
CA PRO A 67 -1.82 8.24 5.48
C PRO A 67 -2.81 7.10 5.30
N HIS A 68 -2.81 6.43 4.15
CA HIS A 68 -3.82 5.43 3.83
C HIS A 68 -3.50 4.03 4.38
N TYR A 69 -2.22 3.67 4.47
CA TYR A 69 -1.81 2.34 4.92
C TYR A 69 -1.18 2.37 6.31
N ILE A 70 -0.11 3.15 6.51
CA ILE A 70 0.63 3.11 7.77
C ILE A 70 -0.18 3.70 8.92
N LEU A 71 -0.71 4.91 8.77
CA LEU A 71 -1.40 5.60 9.86
C LEU A 71 -2.81 5.06 10.04
N ARG A 72 -3.58 4.92 8.96
CA ARG A 72 -4.96 4.45 9.06
C ARG A 72 -5.08 2.97 9.39
N TYR A 73 -4.44 2.09 8.61
CA TYR A 73 -4.67 0.64 8.72
C TYR A 73 -3.86 -0.01 9.84
N ASN A 74 -2.59 0.37 10.00
CA ASN A 74 -1.72 -0.19 11.05
C ASN A 74 -1.72 0.63 12.37
N GLY A 75 -2.31 1.82 12.39
CA GLY A 75 -2.38 2.69 13.57
C GLY A 75 -3.83 2.96 13.98
N ASP A 76 -4.31 4.18 13.71
CA ASP A 76 -5.54 4.77 14.23
C ASP A 76 -6.76 3.84 14.26
N ASN A 77 -7.05 3.11 13.17
CA ASN A 77 -8.22 2.22 13.16
C ASN A 77 -8.15 1.13 14.23
N VAL A 78 -6.97 0.54 14.41
CA VAL A 78 -6.75 -0.56 15.38
C VAL A 78 -6.77 0.00 16.79
N ASP A 79 -6.12 1.15 17.01
CA ASP A 79 -6.02 1.81 18.31
C ASP A 79 -7.40 2.27 18.81
N MET A 80 -8.13 3.01 17.97
CA MET A 80 -9.47 3.53 18.31
C MET A 80 -10.48 2.41 18.54
N ARG A 81 -10.34 1.28 17.83
CA ARG A 81 -11.22 0.11 18.05
C ARG A 81 -11.07 -0.46 19.47
N HIS A 82 -9.90 -0.29 20.08
CA HIS A 82 -9.58 -0.79 21.42
C HIS A 82 -9.46 0.34 22.45
N GLN A 83 -9.93 1.55 22.14
CA GLN A 83 -9.88 2.72 23.04
C GLN A 83 -8.45 3.06 23.51
N VAL A 84 -7.46 2.75 22.69
CA VAL A 84 -6.05 3.11 22.93
C VAL A 84 -5.72 4.35 22.10
N GLU A 85 -4.93 5.27 22.64
CA GLU A 85 -4.36 6.39 21.89
C GLU A 85 -2.86 6.17 21.69
N SER A 86 -2.44 5.94 20.45
CA SER A 86 -1.02 5.88 20.11
C SER A 86 -0.48 7.27 19.73
N ARG A 87 0.80 7.51 20.01
CA ARG A 87 1.49 8.74 19.64
C ARG A 87 2.62 8.41 18.66
N CYS A 88 2.74 9.19 17.60
CA CYS A 88 3.76 9.04 16.56
C CYS A 88 4.83 10.13 16.68
N PRO A 89 5.81 10.01 17.60
CA PRO A 89 6.79 11.07 17.86
C PRO A 89 7.64 11.42 16.63
N PHE A 90 7.86 10.46 15.72
CA PHE A 90 8.57 10.70 14.47
C PHE A 90 7.81 11.57 13.45
N LEU A 91 6.52 11.82 13.67
CA LEU A 91 5.70 12.71 12.84
C LEU A 91 5.55 14.11 13.44
N ASP A 92 6.32 14.42 14.48
CA ASP A 92 6.38 15.79 14.99
C ASP A 92 6.89 16.76 13.90
N HIS A 93 6.27 17.94 13.85
CA HIS A 93 6.55 18.94 12.85
C HIS A 93 7.94 19.56 12.99
N HIS A 94 8.44 19.79 14.21
CA HIS A 94 9.79 20.32 14.41
C HIS A 94 10.85 19.32 13.95
N LEU A 95 10.67 18.03 14.27
CA LEU A 95 11.55 16.98 13.77
C LEU A 95 11.50 16.92 12.23
N THR A 96 10.31 17.00 11.65
CA THR A 96 10.13 16.95 10.20
C THR A 96 10.80 18.13 9.50
N GLU A 97 10.62 19.35 10.01
CA GLU A 97 11.26 20.58 9.52
C GLU A 97 12.79 20.47 9.55
N TYR A 98 13.34 19.97 10.66
CA TYR A 98 14.78 19.73 10.78
C TYR A 98 15.27 18.69 9.77
N VAL A 99 14.61 17.53 9.69
CA VAL A 99 15.03 16.41 8.84
C VAL A 99 14.90 16.71 7.34
N ASN A 100 13.99 17.60 6.95
CA ASN A 100 13.86 18.06 5.56
C ASN A 100 15.10 18.80 5.04
N ASN A 101 15.92 19.37 5.93
CA ASN A 101 17.15 20.06 5.57
C ASN A 101 18.38 19.14 5.52
N ILE A 102 18.24 17.87 5.94
CA ILE A 102 19.36 16.93 5.99
C ILE A 102 19.67 16.39 4.58
N PRO A 103 20.94 16.42 4.14
CA PRO A 103 21.35 15.83 2.87
C PRO A 103 20.94 14.35 2.72
N PRO A 104 20.42 13.92 1.55
CA PRO A 104 20.02 12.52 1.32
C PRO A 104 21.09 11.47 1.67
N ALA A 105 22.37 11.77 1.43
CA ALA A 105 23.48 10.87 1.71
C ALA A 105 23.65 10.52 3.20
N LEU A 106 23.15 11.36 4.11
CA LEU A 106 23.12 11.08 5.55
C LEU A 106 21.89 10.28 5.97
N LYS A 107 20.82 10.29 5.16
CA LYS A 107 19.61 9.50 5.41
C LYS A 107 19.78 8.06 4.92
N ILE A 108 20.36 7.88 3.74
CA ILE A 108 20.73 6.57 3.17
C ILE A 108 22.21 6.61 2.77
N GLN A 109 23.03 5.83 3.45
CA GLN A 109 24.47 5.77 3.22
C GLN A 109 24.82 4.60 2.30
N TYR A 110 25.72 4.82 1.34
CA TYR A 110 26.31 3.75 0.55
C TYR A 110 27.61 3.27 1.18
N HIS A 111 27.74 1.96 1.39
CA HIS A 111 28.97 1.33 1.87
C HIS A 111 29.73 0.72 0.70
N HIS A 112 30.84 1.36 0.30
CA HIS A 112 31.66 0.93 -0.83
C HIS A 112 32.26 -0.48 -0.67
N GLY A 113 32.71 -0.83 0.54
CA GLY A 113 33.34 -2.13 0.81
C GLY A 113 32.38 -3.31 0.61
N THR A 114 31.16 -3.19 1.14
CA THR A 114 30.11 -4.22 1.03
C THR A 114 29.21 -4.04 -0.18
N LYS A 115 29.40 -2.96 -0.96
CA LYS A 115 28.55 -2.53 -2.08
C LYS A 115 27.05 -2.50 -1.72
N SER A 116 26.72 -2.09 -0.50
CA SER A 116 25.36 -2.11 0.04
C SER A 116 24.89 -0.74 0.52
N TRP A 117 23.57 -0.56 0.64
CA TRP A 117 22.96 0.66 1.18
C TRP A 117 22.51 0.43 2.62
N ARG A 118 22.74 1.41 3.49
CA ARG A 118 22.24 1.42 4.87
C ARG A 118 21.23 2.54 5.07
N GLU A 119 19.97 2.13 5.25
CA GLU A 119 18.87 3.03 5.54
C GLU A 119 18.94 3.59 6.97
N LYS A 120 18.34 4.79 7.14
CA LYS A 120 18.20 5.47 8.42
C LYS A 120 19.56 5.74 9.07
N HIS A 121 20.60 6.04 8.27
CA HIS A 121 21.97 6.10 8.75
C HIS A 121 22.13 7.15 9.87
N ILE A 122 21.75 8.40 9.64
CA ILE A 122 21.84 9.44 10.67
C ILE A 122 21.03 9.12 11.94
N LEU A 123 19.87 8.49 11.80
CA LEU A 123 19.08 8.06 12.96
C LEU A 123 19.81 6.98 13.75
N ARG A 124 20.43 6.01 13.07
CA ARG A 124 21.22 4.96 13.71
C ARG A 124 22.41 5.51 14.47
N GLU A 125 23.14 6.47 13.90
CA GLU A 125 24.25 7.13 14.60
C GLU A 125 23.76 7.91 15.83
N ALA A 126 22.65 8.64 15.69
CA ALA A 126 22.08 9.42 16.79
C ALA A 126 21.60 8.55 17.97
N VAL A 127 21.03 7.37 17.70
CA VAL A 127 20.51 6.48 18.75
C VAL A 127 21.54 5.49 19.28
N LYS A 128 22.73 5.40 18.68
CA LYS A 128 23.77 4.43 19.02
C LYS A 128 24.10 4.35 20.53
N PRO A 129 24.17 5.46 21.29
CA PRO A 129 24.43 5.39 22.73
C PRO A 129 23.30 4.76 23.56
N PHE A 130 22.11 4.61 23.00
CA PHE A 130 20.88 4.22 23.70
C PHE A 130 20.39 2.81 23.34
N VAL A 131 21.04 2.13 22.39
CA VAL A 131 20.63 0.81 21.91
C VAL A 131 21.80 -0.17 21.94
N THR A 132 21.49 -1.47 21.99
CA THR A 132 22.52 -2.51 21.90
C THR A 132 23.13 -2.58 20.50
N ASP A 133 24.35 -3.11 20.40
CA ASP A 133 25.01 -3.34 19.11
C ASP A 133 24.19 -4.23 18.17
N GLU A 134 23.43 -5.17 18.72
CA GLU A 134 22.50 -6.01 17.96
C GLU A 134 21.43 -5.16 17.26
N ILE A 135 20.73 -4.29 18.00
CA ILE A 135 19.68 -3.43 17.45
C ILE A 135 20.26 -2.40 16.47
N TYR A 136 21.43 -1.85 16.78
CA TYR A 136 22.12 -0.91 15.90
C TYR A 136 22.49 -1.52 14.54
N ASN A 137 22.93 -2.79 14.52
CA ASN A 137 23.33 -3.50 13.30
C ASN A 137 22.17 -4.23 12.60
N MET A 138 21.01 -4.35 13.25
CA MET A 138 19.85 -5.02 12.68
C MET A 138 19.37 -4.36 11.37
N SER A 139 19.07 -5.19 10.37
CA SER A 139 18.42 -4.76 9.13
C SER A 139 16.97 -4.32 9.40
N LYS A 140 16.48 -3.36 8.60
CA LYS A 140 15.09 -2.90 8.71
C LYS A 140 14.16 -4.07 8.38
N LYS A 141 13.28 -4.40 9.32
CA LYS A 141 12.17 -5.33 9.11
C LYS A 141 10.88 -4.52 9.09
N ALA A 142 10.09 -4.66 8.03
CA ALA A 142 8.76 -4.08 8.01
C ALA A 142 7.89 -4.80 9.03
N TYR A 143 7.08 -4.05 9.78
CA TYR A 143 6.03 -4.66 10.57
C TYR A 143 5.04 -5.34 9.61
N MET A 144 4.75 -6.62 9.88
CA MET A 144 3.87 -7.40 9.04
C MET A 144 3.00 -8.26 9.97
N GLY A 145 1.68 -8.02 9.93
CA GLY A 145 0.74 -8.82 10.69
C GLY A 145 0.77 -10.30 10.28
N PRO A 146 0.22 -11.20 11.11
CA PRO A 146 0.14 -12.62 10.78
C PRO A 146 -0.67 -12.83 9.48
N ARG A 147 -0.10 -13.57 8.53
CA ARG A 147 -0.70 -13.85 7.21
C ARG A 147 -1.06 -15.32 7.03
N LYS A 148 -1.50 -16.02 8.09
CA LYS A 148 -1.91 -17.42 7.96
C LYS A 148 -3.33 -17.47 7.42
N PHE A 149 -3.52 -18.11 6.27
CA PHE A 149 -4.81 -18.38 5.66
C PHE A 149 -4.76 -19.75 4.99
N TRP A 150 -5.83 -20.52 5.08
CA TRP A 150 -5.92 -21.88 4.57
C TRP A 150 -7.36 -22.19 4.17
N VAL A 151 -7.54 -23.18 3.30
CA VAL A 151 -8.86 -23.68 2.91
C VAL A 151 -9.60 -24.20 4.15
N GLY A 152 -10.86 -23.80 4.31
CA GLY A 152 -11.68 -24.12 5.48
C GLY A 152 -11.41 -23.25 6.72
N GLY A 153 -10.38 -22.40 6.70
CA GLY A 153 -10.11 -21.43 7.78
C GLY A 153 -11.11 -20.25 7.80
N PRO A 154 -11.09 -19.41 8.85
CA PRO A 154 -12.08 -18.34 9.03
C PRO A 154 -12.11 -17.33 7.87
N LEU A 155 -10.94 -16.95 7.35
CA LEU A 155 -10.86 -16.02 6.22
C LEU A 155 -11.40 -16.64 4.93
N TRP A 156 -11.13 -17.93 4.70
CA TRP A 156 -11.66 -18.66 3.54
C TRP A 156 -13.18 -18.69 3.60
N GLN A 157 -13.76 -19.07 4.74
CA GLN A 157 -15.21 -19.10 4.93
C GLN A 157 -15.84 -17.75 4.62
N LYS A 158 -15.26 -16.67 5.14
CA LYS A 158 -15.82 -15.33 4.94
C LYS A 158 -15.69 -14.83 3.50
N VAL A 159 -14.56 -15.11 2.84
CA VAL A 159 -14.38 -14.74 1.44
C VAL A 159 -15.34 -15.53 0.54
N THR A 160 -15.47 -16.84 0.74
CA THR A 160 -16.37 -17.70 -0.06
C THR A 160 -17.84 -17.35 0.17
N GLU A 161 -18.23 -16.92 1.37
CA GLU A 161 -19.59 -16.41 1.67
C GLU A 161 -19.90 -15.12 0.90
N LEU A 162 -18.92 -14.24 0.74
CA LEU A 162 -19.11 -12.92 0.12
C LEU A 162 -18.93 -12.95 -1.41
N VAL A 163 -17.92 -13.65 -1.90
CA VAL A 163 -17.56 -13.73 -3.32
C VAL A 163 -18.33 -14.88 -3.97
N THR A 164 -19.63 -14.68 -4.13
CA THR A 164 -20.52 -15.58 -4.89
C THR A 164 -20.85 -15.01 -6.25
N LYS A 165 -21.29 -15.85 -7.17
CA LYS A 165 -21.64 -15.46 -8.54
C LYS A 165 -22.68 -14.36 -8.55
N GLU A 166 -23.72 -14.52 -7.74
CA GLU A 166 -24.82 -13.57 -7.62
C GLU A 166 -24.32 -12.22 -7.10
N ASN A 167 -23.55 -12.23 -6.00
CA ASN A 167 -23.03 -11.01 -5.39
C ASN A 167 -22.09 -10.24 -6.32
N VAL A 168 -21.23 -10.96 -7.04
CA VAL A 168 -20.28 -10.34 -7.99
C VAL A 168 -21.01 -9.79 -9.21
N GLN A 169 -22.01 -10.52 -9.74
CA GLN A 169 -22.83 -10.04 -10.85
C GLN A 169 -23.69 -8.82 -10.50
N GLU A 170 -24.09 -8.67 -9.24
CA GLU A 170 -24.77 -7.46 -8.75
C GLU A 170 -23.86 -6.23 -8.69
N LEU A 171 -22.53 -6.39 -8.62
CA LEU A 171 -21.62 -5.25 -8.76
C LEU A 171 -21.64 -4.70 -10.19
N GLY A 172 -21.66 -5.58 -11.18
CA GLY A 172 -21.73 -5.24 -12.61
C GLY A 172 -20.41 -4.80 -13.27
N PHE A 173 -19.38 -4.46 -12.48
CA PHE A 173 -18.05 -4.03 -12.96
C PHE A 173 -16.92 -5.03 -12.65
N VAL A 174 -17.23 -6.18 -12.07
CA VAL A 174 -16.27 -7.25 -11.71
C VAL A 174 -16.56 -8.49 -12.54
N ASP A 175 -15.52 -9.10 -13.09
CA ASP A 175 -15.59 -10.37 -13.82
C ASP A 175 -15.69 -11.55 -12.84
N TRP A 176 -16.73 -12.39 -12.99
CA TRP A 176 -16.97 -13.51 -12.09
C TRP A 176 -15.87 -14.56 -12.18
N GLN A 177 -15.47 -14.94 -13.39
CA GLN A 177 -14.52 -16.02 -13.63
C GLN A 177 -13.15 -15.65 -13.03
N ALA A 178 -12.69 -14.41 -13.23
CA ALA A 178 -11.45 -13.93 -12.65
C ALA A 178 -11.52 -13.76 -11.13
N ALA A 179 -12.68 -13.39 -10.57
CA ALA A 179 -12.89 -13.34 -9.12
C ALA A 179 -12.86 -14.74 -8.49
N GLU A 180 -13.54 -15.71 -9.10
CA GLU A 180 -13.55 -17.12 -8.67
C GLU A 180 -12.14 -17.73 -8.73
N GLU A 181 -11.41 -17.52 -9.83
CA GLU A 181 -10.02 -17.95 -9.96
C GLU A 181 -9.13 -17.34 -8.88
N ALA A 182 -9.31 -16.04 -8.59
CA ALA A 182 -8.55 -15.37 -7.54
C ALA A 182 -8.81 -15.98 -6.15
N VAL A 183 -10.05 -16.35 -5.82
CA VAL A 183 -10.36 -17.05 -4.56
C VAL A 183 -9.67 -18.41 -4.54
N LYS A 184 -9.76 -19.19 -5.61
CA LYS A 184 -9.14 -20.51 -5.69
C LYS A 184 -7.62 -20.44 -5.46
N ARG A 185 -6.93 -19.63 -6.26
CA ARG A 185 -5.47 -19.46 -6.19
C ARG A 185 -5.01 -18.87 -4.88
N ALA A 186 -5.79 -17.97 -4.28
CA ALA A 186 -5.48 -17.41 -2.97
C ALA A 186 -5.31 -18.50 -1.92
N PHE A 187 -6.26 -19.44 -1.80
CA PHE A 187 -6.26 -20.37 -0.68
C PHE A 187 -5.63 -21.73 -0.99
N GLU A 188 -5.76 -22.22 -2.23
CA GLU A 188 -5.18 -23.51 -2.65
C GLU A 188 -3.69 -23.38 -2.97
N GLU A 189 -3.29 -22.33 -3.70
CA GLU A 189 -1.89 -22.12 -4.14
C GLU A 189 -1.12 -21.19 -3.21
N GLN A 190 -1.78 -20.63 -2.19
CA GLN A 190 -1.20 -19.65 -1.27
C GLN A 190 -0.68 -18.38 -1.97
N ASP A 191 -1.30 -17.99 -3.09
CA ASP A 191 -0.89 -16.81 -3.86
C ASP A 191 -1.36 -15.50 -3.20
N ALA A 192 -0.39 -14.71 -2.72
CA ALA A 192 -0.65 -13.48 -1.99
C ALA A 192 -1.32 -12.38 -2.84
N LEU A 193 -1.07 -12.36 -4.16
CA LEU A 193 -1.71 -11.39 -5.05
C LEU A 193 -3.18 -11.74 -5.28
N SER A 194 -3.48 -13.01 -5.52
CA SER A 194 -4.84 -13.53 -5.64
C SER A 194 -5.64 -13.36 -4.35
N LEU A 195 -5.00 -13.54 -3.18
CA LEU A 195 -5.65 -13.24 -1.90
C LEU A 195 -6.06 -11.77 -1.80
N ARG A 196 -5.20 -10.85 -2.22
CA ARG A 196 -5.52 -9.42 -2.23
C ARG A 196 -6.72 -9.14 -3.15
N ARG A 197 -6.76 -9.75 -4.33
CA ARG A 197 -7.89 -9.61 -5.28
C ARG A 197 -9.19 -10.11 -4.64
N ALA A 198 -9.18 -11.32 -4.09
CA ALA A 198 -10.33 -11.94 -3.45
C ALA A 198 -10.89 -11.08 -2.29
N ILE A 199 -10.01 -10.57 -1.42
CA ILE A 199 -10.41 -9.67 -0.32
C ILE A 199 -10.99 -8.36 -0.87
N THR A 200 -10.40 -7.81 -1.93
CA THR A 200 -10.88 -6.55 -2.53
C THR A 200 -12.28 -6.73 -3.14
N VAL A 201 -12.53 -7.85 -3.84
CA VAL A 201 -13.86 -8.16 -4.37
C VAL A 201 -14.88 -8.34 -3.24
N ALA A 202 -14.52 -9.07 -2.17
CA ALA A 202 -15.36 -9.19 -0.98
C ALA A 202 -15.70 -7.81 -0.37
N GLN A 203 -14.73 -6.88 -0.32
CA GLN A 203 -14.97 -5.52 0.16
C GLN A 203 -15.97 -4.77 -0.73
N PHE A 204 -15.86 -4.88 -2.07
CA PHE A 204 -16.84 -4.28 -2.97
C PHE A 204 -18.26 -4.82 -2.74
N VAL A 205 -18.40 -6.14 -2.54
CA VAL A 205 -19.69 -6.75 -2.20
C VAL A 205 -20.25 -6.18 -0.90
N VAL A 206 -19.43 -6.09 0.16
CA VAL A 206 -19.85 -5.55 1.45
C VAL A 206 -20.27 -4.09 1.34
N LEU A 207 -19.49 -3.27 0.64
CA LEU A 207 -19.81 -1.85 0.43
C LEU A 207 -21.07 -1.68 -0.43
N GLY A 208 -21.19 -2.45 -1.51
CA GLY A 208 -22.35 -2.41 -2.40
C GLY A 208 -23.65 -2.72 -1.65
N LYS A 209 -23.67 -3.78 -0.84
CA LYS A 209 -24.82 -4.14 0.00
C LYS A 209 -25.06 -3.12 1.11
N GLY A 210 -24.00 -2.69 1.81
CA GLY A 210 -24.11 -1.79 2.95
C GLY A 210 -24.62 -0.40 2.59
N PHE A 211 -24.28 0.10 1.39
CA PHE A 211 -24.71 1.41 0.92
C PHE A 211 -25.86 1.36 -0.09
N GLY A 212 -26.39 0.18 -0.43
CA GLY A 212 -27.46 0.04 -1.42
C GLY A 212 -27.05 0.53 -2.82
N VAL A 213 -25.79 0.31 -3.20
CA VAL A 213 -25.24 0.75 -4.48
C VAL A 213 -25.92 -0.02 -5.61
N LYS A 214 -26.45 0.70 -6.60
CA LYS A 214 -27.05 0.07 -7.78
C LYS A 214 -25.98 -0.63 -8.62
N LYS A 215 -26.36 -1.75 -9.23
CA LYS A 215 -25.53 -2.47 -10.20
C LYS A 215 -25.00 -1.55 -11.29
N ALA A 216 -23.69 -1.59 -11.53
CA ALA A 216 -23.08 -0.84 -12.62
C ALA A 216 -23.45 -1.47 -13.97
N VAL A 217 -23.70 -0.64 -14.97
CA VAL A 217 -23.99 -1.06 -16.35
C VAL A 217 -23.08 -0.33 -17.33
N PRO A 218 -22.70 -0.95 -18.46
CA PRO A 218 -21.91 -0.28 -19.48
C PRO A 218 -22.64 0.96 -20.03
N GLY A 219 -21.93 2.09 -20.14
CA GLY A 219 -22.44 3.32 -20.77
C GLY A 219 -23.18 4.31 -19.85
N GLN A 220 -23.08 4.14 -18.53
CA GLN A 220 -23.45 5.16 -17.53
C GLN A 220 -22.27 6.07 -17.16
#